data_AF-A0A2V7LKZ9-F1
#
_entry.id   AF-A0A2V7LKZ9-F1
#
_cell.length_a   1.000
_cell.length_b   1.000
_cell.length_c   1.000
_cell.angle_alpha   90.00
_cell.angle_beta   90.00
_cell.angle_gamma   90.00
#
_symmetry.space_group_name_H-M   'P 1'
#
loop_
_entity.id
_entity.type
_entity.pdbx_description
1 polymer ?
#
loop_
_entity_poly.entity_id
_entity_poly.type
_entity_poly.pdbx_seq_one_letter_code
_entity_poly.pdbx_strand_id
1 'polypeptide(L)'
;MASRAWTLLPLATGTLATGMAIYHWVEQLPWPDAFLNAAMLLGGMGPVDRLHTTAGKWLAGGYALFAGLVFIVLAGVMLGPVIHAVLHRFHLEVGAGESPAA
;
A
#
# COMPACT_ATOMS: atom_id res chain seq x y z
N MET A 1 -16.59 -4.05 -9.95
CA MET A 1 -15.50 -3.85 -8.96
C MET A 1 -14.11 -4.03 -9.57
N ALA A 2 -13.89 -5.02 -10.46
CA ALA A 2 -12.59 -5.26 -11.12
C ALA A 2 -12.02 -4.07 -11.94
N SER A 3 -12.85 -3.16 -12.45
CA SER A 3 -12.39 -2.00 -13.23
C SER A 3 -11.67 -0.92 -12.40
N ARG A 4 -11.86 -0.89 -11.07
CA ARG A 4 -11.18 0.08 -10.18
C ARG A 4 -9.80 -0.37 -9.76
N ALA A 5 -9.47 -1.66 -9.83
CA ALA A 5 -8.13 -2.14 -9.47
C ALA A 5 -7.04 -1.54 -10.38
N TRP A 6 -7.41 -1.25 -11.64
CA TRP A 6 -6.52 -0.66 -12.62
C TRP A 6 -6.10 0.78 -12.27
N THR A 7 -6.87 1.50 -11.45
CA THR A 7 -6.51 2.87 -11.04
C THR A 7 -5.37 2.89 -10.04
N LEU A 8 -5.13 1.77 -9.33
CA LEU A 8 -4.07 1.68 -8.32
C LEU A 8 -2.72 1.26 -8.91
N LEU A 9 -2.74 0.62 -10.10
CA LEU A 9 -1.55 0.16 -10.79
C LEU A 9 -0.54 1.28 -11.06
N PRO A 10 -0.92 2.44 -11.64
CA PRO A 10 0.00 3.55 -11.86
C PRO A 10 0.58 4.13 -10.58
N LEU A 11 -0.22 4.16 -9.51
CA LEU A 11 0.23 4.64 -8.20
C LEU A 11 1.29 3.69 -7.63
N ALA A 12 1.00 2.39 -7.62
CA ALA A 12 1.92 1.38 -7.09
C ALA A 12 3.22 1.33 -7.89
N THR A 13 3.15 1.32 -9.23
CA THR A 13 4.35 1.28 -10.09
C THR A 13 5.15 2.58 -10.03
N GLY A 14 4.48 3.74 -9.98
CA GLY A 14 5.14 5.03 -9.81
C GLY A 14 5.88 5.15 -8.48
N THR A 15 5.24 4.73 -7.39
CA THR A 15 5.88 4.70 -6.06
C THR A 15 7.05 3.72 -6.02
N LEU A 16 6.92 2.55 -6.66
CA LEU A 16 8.02 1.58 -6.72
C LEU A 16 9.21 2.09 -7.54
N ALA A 17 8.95 2.66 -8.72
CA ALA A 17 9.98 3.24 -9.59
C ALA A 17 10.73 4.38 -8.89
N THR A 18 10.01 5.20 -8.12
CA THR A 18 10.60 6.29 -7.32
C THR A 18 11.56 5.73 -6.26
N GLY A 19 11.15 4.67 -5.54
CA GLY A 19 12.02 4.00 -4.56
C GLY A 19 13.26 3.39 -5.21
N MET A 20 13.09 2.71 -6.34
CA MET A 20 14.20 2.11 -7.09
C MET A 20 15.23 3.17 -7.51
N ALA A 21 14.77 4.33 -7.99
CA ALA A 21 15.65 5.43 -8.38
C ALA A 21 16.46 5.98 -7.20
N ILE A 22 15.83 6.13 -6.03
CA ILE A 22 16.51 6.56 -4.80
C ILE A 22 17.62 5.58 -4.42
N TYR A 23 17.30 4.28 -4.32
CA TYR A 23 18.28 3.26 -3.94
C TYR A 23 19.41 3.11 -4.96
N HIS A 24 19.09 3.17 -6.26
CA HIS A 24 20.08 3.03 -7.31
C HIS A 24 21.04 4.22 -7.37
N TRP A 25 20.53 5.46 -7.30
CA TRP A 25 21.40 6.64 -7.45
C TRP A 25 22.11 7.05 -6.16
N VAL A 26 21.46 6.91 -5.01
CA VAL A 26 22.01 7.43 -3.74
C VAL A 26 22.85 6.39 -3.01
N GLU A 27 22.39 5.14 -2.97
CA GLU A 27 23.09 4.03 -2.31
C GLU A 27 23.88 3.17 -3.32
N GLN A 28 23.86 3.52 -4.62
CA GLN A 28 24.60 2.82 -5.69
C GLN A 28 24.28 1.31 -5.77
N LEU A 29 23.07 0.93 -5.36
CA LEU A 29 22.63 -0.47 -5.39
C LEU A 29 22.31 -0.93 -6.83
N PRO A 30 22.57 -2.20 -7.17
CA PRO A 30 22.08 -2.80 -8.42
C PRO A 30 20.56 -2.68 -8.54
N TRP A 31 20.04 -2.59 -9.77
CA TRP A 31 18.59 -2.49 -10.02
C TRP A 31 17.74 -3.58 -9.32
N PRO A 32 18.15 -4.87 -9.28
CA PRO A 32 17.39 -5.90 -8.57
C PRO A 32 17.30 -5.64 -7.06
N ASP A 33 18.40 -5.21 -6.44
CA ASP A 33 18.46 -4.94 -5.00
C ASP A 33 17.70 -3.65 -4.67
N ALA A 34 17.79 -2.63 -5.53
CA ALA A 34 16.99 -1.41 -5.43
C ALA A 34 15.48 -1.71 -5.53
N PHE A 35 15.08 -2.61 -6.44
CA PHE A 35 13.70 -3.09 -6.53
C PHE A 35 13.26 -3.79 -5.26
N LEU A 36 14.07 -4.73 -4.76
CA LEU A 36 13.74 -5.50 -3.57
C LEU A 36 13.55 -4.60 -2.35
N ASN A 37 14.47 -3.65 -2.12
CA ASN A 37 14.39 -2.71 -1.01
C ASN A 37 13.18 -1.76 -1.12
N ALA A 38 12.91 -1.24 -2.32
CA ALA A 38 11.75 -0.39 -2.57
C ALA A 38 10.43 -1.16 -2.39
N ALA A 39 10.35 -2.40 -2.89
CA ALA A 39 9.18 -3.27 -2.78
C ALA A 39 8.90 -3.66 -1.33
N MET A 40 9.95 -3.94 -0.55
CA MET A 40 9.82 -4.24 0.89
C MET A 40 9.21 -3.04 1.64
N LEU A 41 9.74 -1.84 1.43
CA LEU A 41 9.19 -0.61 2.04
C LEU A 41 7.74 -0.34 1.61
N LEU A 42 7.43 -0.50 0.33
CA LEU A 42 6.06 -0.37 -0.18
C LEU A 42 5.12 -1.45 0.39
N GLY A 43 5.65 -2.63 0.69
CA GLY A 43 4.93 -3.71 1.37
C GLY A 43 4.79 -3.53 2.88
N GLY A 44 5.32 -2.43 3.45
CA GLY A 44 5.30 -2.15 4.89
C GLY A 44 6.40 -2.84 5.70
N MET A 45 7.35 -3.50 5.03
CA MET A 45 8.53 -4.12 5.64
C MET A 45 9.74 -3.18 5.57
N GLY A 46 10.71 -3.32 6.47
CA GLY A 46 11.94 -2.52 6.42
C GLY A 46 12.81 -2.84 5.20
N PRO A 47 13.82 -2.01 4.89
CA PRO A 47 14.80 -2.32 3.85
C PRO A 47 15.60 -3.58 4.21
N VAL A 48 15.96 -4.35 3.19
CA VAL A 48 16.79 -5.56 3.31
C VAL A 48 18.24 -5.17 3.54
N ASP A 49 18.72 -4.21 2.77
CA ASP A 49 20.09 -3.72 2.83
C ASP A 49 20.23 -2.54 3.79
N ARG A 50 21.36 -2.50 4.48
CA ARG A 50 21.70 -1.38 5.35
C ARG A 50 22.08 -0.18 4.49
N LEU A 51 21.54 0.99 4.85
CA LEU A 51 21.93 2.25 4.23
C LEU A 51 23.26 2.74 4.80
N HIS A 52 24.21 3.01 3.91
CA HIS A 52 25.57 3.42 4.25
C HIS A 52 25.74 4.93 4.17
N THR A 53 24.96 5.62 3.33
CA THR A 53 25.13 7.06 3.11
C THR A 53 24.19 7.89 3.99
N THR A 54 24.65 9.08 4.41
CA THR A 54 23.81 10.03 5.16
C THR A 54 22.64 10.53 4.30
N ALA A 55 22.89 10.81 3.02
CA ALA A 55 21.85 11.25 2.08
C ALA A 55 20.79 10.16 1.86
N GLY A 56 21.22 8.89 1.72
CA GLY A 56 20.34 7.75 1.54
C GLY A 56 19.42 7.54 2.74
N LYS A 57 19.91 7.70 3.98
CA LYS A 57 19.06 7.61 5.18
C LYS A 57 17.91 8.60 5.17
N TRP A 58 18.17 9.86 4.80
CA TRP A 58 17.13 10.89 4.72
C TRP A 58 16.14 10.62 3.58
N LEU A 59 16.64 10.28 2.39
CA LEU A 59 15.79 10.02 1.22
C LEU A 59 14.98 8.73 1.36
N ALA A 60 15.59 7.64 1.83
CA ALA A 60 14.89 6.39 2.10
C ALA A 60 13.91 6.51 3.27
N GLY A 61 14.23 7.32 4.29
CA GLY A 61 13.29 7.64 5.37
C GLY A 61 12.06 8.40 4.84
N GLY A 62 12.27 9.44 4.03
CA GLY A 62 11.18 10.17 3.37
C GLY A 62 10.36 9.28 2.43
N TYR A 63 11.03 8.42 1.67
CA TYR A 63 10.39 7.42 0.82
C TYR A 63 9.58 6.42 1.64
N ALA A 64 10.09 5.93 2.77
CA ALA A 64 9.38 4.99 3.64
C ALA A 64 8.07 5.57 4.18
N LEU A 65 8.05 6.84 4.58
CA LEU A 65 6.83 7.53 5.01
C LEU A 65 5.81 7.62 3.86
N PHE A 66 6.27 8.00 2.67
CA PHE A 66 5.41 8.09 1.48
C PHE A 66 4.87 6.71 1.06
N ALA A 67 5.75 5.71 0.99
CA ALA A 67 5.42 4.34 0.62
C ALA A 67 4.45 3.70 1.63
N GLY A 68 4.63 3.96 2.93
CA GLY A 68 3.70 3.54 3.97
C GLY A 68 2.31 4.17 3.82
N LEU A 69 2.22 5.45 3.47
CA LEU A 69 0.93 6.08 3.18
C LEU A 69 0.26 5.46 1.95
N VAL A 70 1.02 5.22 0.87
CA VAL A 70 0.53 4.54 -0.33
C VAL A 70 0.04 3.13 0.02
N PHE A 71 0.78 2.37 0.83
CA PHE A 71 0.36 1.05 1.31
C PHE A 71 -1.00 1.10 2.03
N ILE A 72 -1.20 2.05 2.94
CA ILE A 72 -2.48 2.24 3.64
C ILE A 72 -3.61 2.55 2.65
N VAL A 73 -3.38 3.41 1.66
CA VAL A 73 -4.38 3.73 0.62
C VAL A 73 -4.72 2.49 -0.20
N LEU A 74 -3.72 1.73 -0.65
CA LEU A 74 -3.91 0.48 -1.40
C LEU A 74 -4.73 -0.53 -0.58
N ALA A 75 -4.34 -0.76 0.67
CA ALA A 75 -5.05 -1.67 1.58
C ALA A 75 -6.49 -1.20 1.81
N GLY A 76 -6.72 0.08 2.08
CA GLY A 76 -8.04 0.65 2.31
C GLY A 76 -8.97 0.53 1.11
N VAL A 77 -8.49 0.76 -0.11
CA VAL A 77 -9.29 0.60 -1.33
C VAL A 77 -9.63 -0.88 -1.58
N MET A 78 -8.71 -1.80 -1.28
CA MET A 78 -8.96 -3.24 -1.41
C MET A 78 -9.94 -3.77 -0.34
N LEU A 79 -9.82 -3.31 0.91
CA LEU A 79 -10.67 -3.72 2.04
C LEU A 79 -12.03 -3.05 2.06
N GLY A 80 -12.16 -1.82 1.53
CA GLY A 80 -13.40 -1.05 1.47
C GLY A 80 -14.64 -1.83 1.01
N PRO A 81 -14.63 -2.54 -0.14
CA PRO A 81 -15.79 -3.32 -0.57
C PRO A 81 -16.11 -4.51 0.35
N VAL A 82 -15.10 -5.11 0.99
CA VAL A 82 -15.29 -6.20 1.95
C VAL A 82 -15.99 -5.68 3.20
N ILE A 83 -15.47 -4.58 3.77
CA ILE A 83 -16.04 -3.94 4.95
C ILE A 83 -17.47 -3.47 4.65
N HIS A 84 -17.69 -2.84 3.50
CA HIS A 84 -19.02 -2.40 3.09
C HIS A 84 -20.00 -3.59 2.91
N ALA A 85 -19.54 -4.70 2.33
CA ALA A 85 -20.35 -5.90 2.18
C ALA A 85 -20.73 -6.53 3.53
N VAL A 86 -19.80 -6.53 4.49
CA VAL A 86 -20.05 -7.00 5.87
C VAL A 86 -21.07 -6.10 6.57
N LEU A 87 -20.87 -4.77 6.53
CA LEU A 87 -21.77 -3.80 7.16
C LEU A 87 -23.19 -3.84 6.60
N HIS A 88 -23.34 -4.09 5.29
CA HIS A 88 -24.65 -4.21 4.65
C HIS A 88 -25.37 -5.52 5.02
N ARG A 89 -24.65 -6.60 5.32
CA ARG A 89 -25.25 -7.86 5.83
C ARG A 89 -25.73 -7.71 7.28
N PHE A 90 -24.97 -7.03 8.13
CA PHE A 90 -25.36 -6.83 9.54
C PHE A 90 -26.60 -5.94 9.71
N HIS A 91 -26.82 -4.94 8.85
CA HIS A 91 -28.04 -4.12 8.92
C HIS A 91 -29.31 -4.86 8.45
N LEU A 92 -29.20 -5.95 7.69
CA LEU A 92 -30.36 -6.76 7.27
C LEU A 92 -30.89 -7.67 8.39
N GLU A 93 -30.08 -7.99 9.39
CA GLU A 93 -30.49 -8.83 10.52
C GLU A 93 -31.30 -8.07 11.58
N VAL A 94 -31.19 -6.73 11.63
CA VAL A 94 -31.89 -5.89 12.62
C VAL A 94 -33.30 -5.47 12.14
N GLY A 95 -33.59 -5.51 10.84
CA GLY A 95 -34.88 -5.09 10.27
C GLY A 95 -35.92 -6.19 10.05
N ALA A 96 -35.57 -7.47 10.24
CA ALA A 96 -36.45 -8.60 9.94
C ALA A 96 -37.24 -9.11 11.17
N GLY A 97 -37.48 -8.23 12.15
CA GLY A 97 -38.06 -8.57 13.45
C GLY A 97 -39.32 -7.80 13.79
N GLU A 98 -40.22 -7.51 12.86
CA GLU A 98 -41.59 -7.09 13.20
C GLU A 98 -42.52 -7.24 11.98
N SER A 99 -43.13 -8.43 11.85
CA SER A 99 -44.41 -8.59 11.18
C SER A 99 -45.44 -8.81 12.29
N PRO A 100 -46.31 -7.84 12.60
CA PRO A 100 -47.48 -8.11 13.41
C PRO A 100 -48.41 -8.97 12.55
N ALA A 101 -48.50 -10.23 12.93
CA ALA A 101 -49.66 -11.04 12.61
C ALA A 101 -50.88 -10.44 13.33
N ALA A 102 -52.02 -10.48 12.62
CA ALA A 102 -53.39 -10.12 13.03
C ALA A 102 -53.84 -8.67 12.74
#